data_AF-A0A1G5UHW5-F1
#
_entry.id   AF-A0A1G5UHW5-F1
#
_cell.length_a   1.000
_cell.length_b   1.000
_cell.length_c   1.000
_cell.angle_alpha   90.00
_cell.angle_beta   90.00
_cell.angle_gamma   90.00
#
_symmetry.space_group_name_H-M   'P 1'
#
loop_
_entity.id
_entity.type
_entity.pdbx_description
1 polymer ?
#
loop_
_entity_poly.entity_id
_entity_poly.type
_entity_poly.pdbx_seq_one_letter_code
_entity_poly.pdbx_strand_id
1 'polypeptide(L)' 'MAGPQGSQWGPSTVHGKPKRGVGILNNELYVVRLVWNRLRYVKDPDTGKRVSGLNPESEWVVQAGRAAQG' A
#
# COMPACT_ATOMS: atom_id res chain seq x y z
N MET A 1 0.76 -23.53 -4.91
CA MET A 1 1.52 -22.88 -3.82
C MET A 1 0.53 -22.28 -2.84
N ALA A 2 0.60 -22.69 -1.57
CA ALA A 2 -0.26 -22.13 -0.53
C ALA A 2 0.26 -20.74 -0.09
N GLY A 3 -0.65 -19.83 0.18
CA GLY A 3 -0.39 -18.55 0.82
C GLY A 3 -0.24 -18.68 2.33
N PRO A 4 -0.02 -17.56 3.05
CA PRO A 4 0.34 -17.57 4.47
C PRO A 4 -0.76 -18.15 5.37
N GLN A 5 -2.00 -18.17 4.89
CA GLN A 5 -3.16 -18.73 5.59
C GLN A 5 -3.51 -20.16 5.13
N GLY A 6 -2.63 -20.82 4.38
CA GLY A 6 -2.86 -22.18 3.86
C GLY A 6 -3.74 -22.26 2.61
N SER A 7 -4.48 -21.20 2.27
CA SER A 7 -5.27 -21.08 1.04
C SER A 7 -4.45 -20.55 -0.14
N GLN A 8 -4.96 -20.68 -1.37
CA GLN A 8 -4.28 -20.13 -2.54
C GLN A 8 -4.16 -18.60 -2.46
N TRP A 9 -3.11 -18.06 -3.06
CA TRP A 9 -2.96 -16.61 -3.22
C TRP A 9 -4.09 -16.07 -4.10
N GLY A 10 -4.87 -15.13 -3.57
CA GLY A 10 -5.88 -14.44 -4.36
C GLY A 10 -5.23 -13.60 -5.46
N PRO A 11 -5.82 -13.52 -6.68
CA PRO A 11 -5.29 -12.67 -7.74
C PRO A 11 -5.10 -11.20 -7.33
N SER A 12 -5.99 -10.69 -6.48
CA SER A 12 -5.92 -9.33 -5.93
C SER A 12 -4.80 -9.15 -4.89
N THR A 13 -4.37 -10.21 -4.21
CA THR A 13 -3.22 -10.15 -3.30
C THR A 13 -1.92 -9.96 -4.08
N VAL A 14 -1.81 -10.63 -5.23
CA VAL A 14 -0.62 -10.56 -6.08
C VAL A 14 -0.60 -9.24 -6.87
N HIS A 15 -1.62 -8.99 -7.69
CA HIS A 15 -1.66 -7.81 -8.58
C HIS A 15 -2.03 -6.52 -7.87
N GLY A 16 -2.94 -6.61 -6.89
CA GLY A 16 -3.47 -5.47 -6.15
C GLY A 16 -3.99 -4.32 -7.01
N LYS A 17 -3.71 -3.09 -6.59
CA LYS A 17 -4.13 -1.85 -7.30
C LYS A 17 -2.90 -0.93 -7.38
N PRO A 18 -2.24 -0.84 -8.55
CA PRO A 18 -1.00 -0.07 -8.72
C PRO A 18 -1.13 1.39 -8.28
N LYS A 19 -2.22 2.07 -8.67
CA LYS A 19 -2.51 3.45 -8.25
C LYS A 19 -2.56 3.67 -6.73
N ARG A 20 -2.84 2.63 -5.95
CA ARG A 20 -2.88 2.69 -4.47
C ARG A 20 -1.61 2.13 -3.82
N GLY A 21 -0.69 1.55 -4.59
CA GLY A 21 0.51 0.90 -4.04
C GLY A 21 0.23 -0.36 -3.23
N VAL A 22 -0.85 -1.08 -3.52
CA VAL A 22 -1.22 -2.31 -2.79
C VAL A 22 -1.06 -3.53 -3.67
N GLY A 23 -0.79 -4.69 -3.06
CA GLY A 23 -0.47 -5.94 -3.73
C GLY A 23 1.03 -6.22 -3.72
N ILE A 24 1.40 -7.49 -3.77
CA ILE A 24 2.80 -7.94 -3.67
C ILE A 24 3.65 -7.29 -4.75
N LEU A 25 3.18 -7.24 -5.99
CA LEU A 25 3.93 -6.68 -7.11
C LEU A 25 4.18 -5.16 -6.99
N ASN A 26 3.43 -4.46 -6.13
CA ASN A 26 3.53 -3.01 -5.95
C ASN A 26 4.25 -2.63 -4.65
N ASN A 27 4.93 -3.57 -3.98
CA ASN A 27 5.62 -3.32 -2.71
C ASN A 27 7.00 -2.68 -2.95
N GLU A 28 7.11 -1.39 -2.63
CA GLU A 28 8.34 -0.60 -2.77
C GLU A 28 9.49 -1.07 -1.88
N LEU A 29 9.20 -1.85 -0.83
CA LEU A 29 10.26 -2.41 0.02
C LEU A 29 11.16 -3.38 -0.76
N TYR A 30 10.65 -4.00 -1.83
CA TYR A 30 11.46 -4.85 -2.70
C TYR A 30 12.52 -4.07 -3.49
N VAL A 31 12.37 -2.76 -3.62
CA VAL A 31 13.36 -1.83 -4.17
C VAL A 31 13.93 -0.90 -3.10
N VAL A 32 13.91 -1.34 -1.83
CA VAL A 32 14.56 -0.64 -0.70
C VAL A 32 13.97 0.75 -0.43
N ARG A 33 12.67 0.94 -0.71
CA ARG A 33 11.95 2.20 -0.47
C ARG A 33 10.76 1.95 0.45
N LEU A 34 10.76 2.57 1.64
CA LEU A 34 9.61 2.59 2.52
C LEU A 34 8.72 3.78 2.14
N VAL A 35 7.53 3.52 1.59
CA VAL A 35 6.57 4.55 1.17
C VAL A 35 5.26 4.39 1.94
N TRP A 36 4.81 5.45 2.62
CA TRP A 36 3.54 5.45 3.35
C TRP A 36 2.76 6.76 3.15
N ASN A 37 1.59 6.85 3.79
CA ASN A 37 0.64 7.96 3.67
C ASN A 37 0.00 8.12 2.26
N ARG A 38 -0.19 7.02 1.50
CA ARG A 38 -0.80 7.05 0.16
C ARG A 38 -2.32 7.30 0.16
N LEU A 39 -3.00 6.97 1.27
CA LEU A 39 -4.46 7.01 1.37
C LEU A 39 -4.89 7.75 2.62
N ARG A 40 -5.93 8.57 2.49
CA ARG A 40 -6.70 9.09 3.61
C ARG A 40 -8.08 8.45 3.64
N TYR A 41 -8.63 8.33 4.84
CA TYR A 41 -9.99 7.82 5.05
C TYR A 41 -10.82 8.94 5.63
N VAL A 42 -11.84 9.37 4.88
CA VAL A 42 -12.73 10.45 5.27
C VAL A 42 -14.13 9.88 5.41
N LYS A 43 -14.86 10.32 6.43
CA LYS A 43 -16.29 10.03 6.52
C LYS A 43 -17.02 11.02 5.62
N ASP A 44 -17.74 10.49 4.64
CA ASP A 44 -18.63 11.27 3.80
C ASP A 44 -19.73 11.88 4.69
N PRO A 45 -19.90 13.22 4.70
CA PRO A 45 -20.87 13.89 5.55
C PRO A 45 -22.32 13.58 5.15
N ASP A 46 -22.56 13.34 3.87
CA ASP A 46 -23.90 13.13 3.31
C ASP A 46 -24.34 11.67 3.46
N THR A 47 -23.45 10.72 3.16
CA THR A 47 -23.77 9.29 3.18
C THR A 47 -23.38 8.57 4.48
N GLY A 48 -22.55 9.20 5.31
CA GLY A 48 -21.98 8.61 6.52
C GLY A 48 -20.96 7.49 6.27
N LYS A 49 -20.70 7.13 5.00
CA LYS A 49 -19.78 6.05 4.64
C LYS A 49 -18.33 6.50 4.75
N ARG A 50 -17.43 5.56 5.07
CA ARG A 50 -15.99 5.82 4.99
C ARG A 50 -15.54 5.68 3.54
N VAL A 51 -15.01 6.76 2.97
CA VAL A 51 -14.41 6.78 1.63
C VAL A 51 -12.89 6.82 1.75
N SER A 52 -12.21 6.03 0.91
CA SER A 52 -10.75 6.11 0.79
C SER A 52 -10.38 7.03 -0.36
N GLY A 53 -9.70 8.12 -0.06
CA GLY A 53 -9.12 9.02 -1.07
C GLY A 53 -7.62 8.79 -1.22
N LEU A 54 -7.10 8.90 -2.43
CA LEU A 54 -5.66 8.97 -2.67
C LEU A 54 -5.14 10.33 -2.20
N ASN A 55 -4.05 10.32 -1.43
CA ASN A 55 -3.29 11.54 -1.14
C ASN A 55 -2.43 11.89 -2.35
N PRO A 56 -2.21 13.20 -2.62
CA PRO A 56 -1.25 13.62 -3.62
C PRO A 56 0.15 13.09 -3.28
N GLU A 57 0.97 12.81 -4.29
CA GLU A 57 2.31 12.23 -4.09
C GLU A 57 3.22 13.10 -3.24
N SER A 58 3.00 14.42 -3.23
CA SER A 58 3.72 15.37 -2.36
C SER A 58 3.49 15.16 -0.87
N GLU A 59 2.39 14.50 -0.49
CA GLU A 59 2.10 14.13 0.90
C GLU A 59 2.60 12.73 1.25
N TRP A 60 3.10 11.97 0.27
CA TRP A 60 3.63 10.65 0.53
C TRP A 60 4.96 10.80 1.27
N VAL A 61 5.13 9.98 2.28
CA VAL A 61 6.40 9.93 2.99
C VAL A 61 7.22 8.79 2.42
N VAL A 62 8.43 9.12 1.95
CA VAL A 62 9.35 8.19 1.30
C VAL A 62 10.66 8.18 2.08
N GLN A 63 11.03 7.01 2.58
CA GLN A 63 12.31 6.77 3.24
C GLN A 63 13.11 5.76 2.43
N ALA A 64 14.34 6.12 2.05
CA ALA A 64 15.30 5.16 1.50
C ALA A 64 15.77 4.22 2.61
N GLY A 65 15.92 2.93 2.29
CA GLY A 65 16.56 2.00 3.21
C GLY A 65 18.00 2.46 3.47
N ARG A 66 18.27 2.87 4.72
CA ARG A 66 19.65 3.04 5.17
C ARG A 66 20.26 1.64 5.22
N ALA A 67 21.41 1.44 4.56
CA ALA A 67 22.30 0.36 4.94
C ALA A 67 22.55 0.51 6.45
N ALA A 68 22.25 -0.53 7.23
CA ALA A 68 22.60 -0.55 8.63
C ALA A 68 24.11 -0.30 8.72
N GLN A 69 24.50 0.83 9.31
CA GLN A 69 25.88 1.05 9.70
C GLN A 69 26.09 0.17 10.93
N GLY A 70 26.81 -0.93 10.72
CA GLY A 70 27.18 -1.92 11.73
C GLY A 70 28.37 -2.71 11.22
#